data_AF-A0A7R9MTM3-F1
#
_entry.id   AF-A0A7R9MTM3-F1
#
_cell.length_a   1.000
_cell.length_b   1.000
_cell.length_c   1.000
_cell.angle_alpha   90.00
_cell.angle_beta   90.00
_cell.angle_gamma   90.00
#
_symmetry.space_group_name_H-M   'P 1'
#
loop_
_entity.id
_entity.type
_entity.pdbx_description
1 polymer ?
#
loop_
_entity_poly.entity_id
_entity_poly.type
_entity_poly.pdbx_seq_one_letter_code
_entity_poly.pdbx_strand_id
1 'polypeptide(L)'
;MTEFGELTKISGYSFVAGVLPIKMSHSMADSAINLLREAFPGVPIDIKRVHENRDKAFGNGSGIVLIAESSNGCRVCGSALGKQSVSTESVGESAAKDLIEDMSCGAVVDRYLQDQVIIHCNH
;
A
#
# COMPACT_ATOMS: atom_id res chain seq x y z
N MET A 1 22.52 12.79 -4.53
CA MET A 1 21.59 12.29 -5.55
C MET A 1 21.06 10.98 -5.02
N THR A 2 19.88 11.02 -4.41
CA THR A 2 19.26 9.86 -3.76
C THR A 2 18.23 9.32 -4.75
N GLU A 3 18.71 8.73 -5.84
CA GLU A 3 17.82 8.06 -6.79
C GLU A 3 17.24 6.83 -6.09
N PHE A 4 15.90 6.73 -6.10
CA PHE A 4 15.18 5.57 -5.57
C PHE A 4 15.75 4.26 -6.12
N GLY A 5 16.38 4.27 -7.30
CA GLY A 5 16.96 3.11 -7.96
C GLY A 5 15.91 2.36 -8.78
N GLU A 6 16.29 1.20 -9.31
CA GLU A 6 15.35 0.35 -10.04
C GLU A 6 14.49 -0.46 -9.06
N LEU A 7 13.18 -0.38 -9.23
CA LEU A 7 12.22 -1.12 -8.42
C LEU A 7 12.36 -2.62 -8.66
N THR A 8 12.70 -3.37 -7.62
CA THR A 8 12.97 -4.82 -7.74
C THR A 8 11.76 -5.68 -7.45
N LYS A 9 10.93 -5.25 -6.48
CA LYS A 9 9.70 -5.95 -6.11
C LYS A 9 8.74 -4.99 -5.43
N ILE A 10 7.46 -5.30 -5.56
CA ILE A 10 6.40 -4.70 -4.76
C ILE A 10 5.75 -5.80 -3.93
N SER A 11 5.59 -5.55 -2.64
CA SER A 11 4.89 -6.42 -1.72
C SER A 11 3.77 -5.66 -1.05
N GLY A 12 2.71 -6.32 -0.62
CA GLY A 12 1.58 -5.64 -0.03
C GLY A 12 0.74 -6.55 0.85
N TYR A 13 -0.13 -5.91 1.62
CA TYR A 13 -1.04 -6.55 2.54
C TYR A 13 -2.38 -5.82 2.49
N SER A 14 -3.39 -6.51 1.98
CA SER A 14 -4.79 -6.08 2.06
C SER A 14 -5.49 -6.88 3.14
N PHE A 15 -6.17 -6.17 4.02
CA PHE A 15 -6.95 -6.78 5.08
C PHE A 15 -8.33 -6.15 5.20
N VAL A 16 -9.28 -6.97 5.62
CA VAL A 16 -10.63 -6.54 5.98
C VAL A 16 -10.96 -7.09 7.35
N ALA A 17 -11.64 -6.29 8.17
CA ALA A 17 -12.02 -6.60 9.52
C ALA A 17 -13.50 -6.28 9.74
N GLY A 18 -14.16 -7.08 10.59
CA GLY A 18 -15.56 -6.88 10.98
C GLY A 18 -16.54 -7.67 10.11
N VAL A 19 -17.64 -7.03 9.69
CA VAL A 19 -18.68 -7.67 8.84
C VAL A 19 -18.42 -7.48 7.34
N LEU A 20 -17.30 -6.90 6.97
CA LEU A 20 -16.98 -6.57 5.58
C LEU A 20 -16.62 -7.85 4.81
N PRO A 21 -17.15 -8.06 3.60
CA PRO A 21 -16.84 -9.26 2.83
C PRO A 21 -15.38 -9.24 2.37
N ILE A 22 -14.72 -10.40 2.39
CA ILE A 22 -13.35 -10.58 1.84
C ILE A 22 -13.21 -10.13 0.39
N LYS A 23 -14.32 -10.10 -0.36
CA LYS A 23 -14.37 -9.52 -1.71
C LYS A 23 -13.86 -8.08 -1.75
N MET A 24 -14.05 -7.31 -0.69
CA MET A 24 -13.52 -5.95 -0.56
C MET A 24 -11.98 -5.94 -0.54
N SER A 25 -11.35 -6.89 0.17
CA SER A 25 -9.89 -7.08 0.14
C SER A 25 -9.41 -7.45 -1.27
N HIS A 26 -10.16 -8.31 -1.97
CA HIS A 26 -9.83 -8.67 -3.34
C HIS A 26 -9.92 -7.47 -4.27
N SER A 27 -11.01 -6.70 -4.25
CA SER A 27 -11.17 -5.50 -5.08
C SER A 27 -10.08 -4.45 -4.79
N MET A 28 -9.76 -4.17 -3.52
CA MET A 28 -8.66 -3.26 -3.16
C MET A 28 -7.32 -3.71 -3.74
N ALA A 29 -6.99 -4.99 -3.54
CA ALA A 29 -5.73 -5.55 -4.01
C ALA A 29 -5.67 -5.54 -5.55
N ASP A 30 -6.76 -5.87 -6.23
CA ASP A 30 -6.82 -5.91 -7.69
C ASP A 30 -6.66 -4.52 -8.30
N SER A 31 -7.37 -3.51 -7.78
CA SER A 31 -7.23 -2.12 -8.21
C SER A 31 -5.81 -1.59 -8.00
N ALA A 32 -5.21 -1.88 -6.85
CA ALA A 32 -3.81 -1.51 -6.58
C ALA A 32 -2.84 -2.22 -7.53
N ILE A 33 -3.01 -3.53 -7.76
CA ILE A 33 -2.17 -4.31 -8.68
C ILE A 33 -2.26 -3.74 -10.09
N ASN A 34 -3.47 -3.42 -10.58
CA ASN A 34 -3.65 -2.91 -11.92
C ASN A 34 -2.84 -1.62 -12.12
N LEU A 35 -2.98 -0.67 -11.20
CA LEU A 35 -2.31 0.63 -11.26
C LEU A 35 -0.78 0.50 -11.12
N LEU A 36 -0.32 -0.39 -10.24
CA LEU A 36 1.10 -0.70 -10.08
C LEU A 36 1.69 -1.40 -11.31
N ARG A 37 0.94 -2.27 -11.99
CA ARG A 37 1.38 -2.91 -13.24
C ARG A 37 1.48 -1.92 -14.39
N GLU A 38 0.58 -0.94 -14.43
CA GLU A 38 0.63 0.15 -15.40
C GLU A 38 1.83 1.06 -15.16
N ALA A 39 2.13 1.39 -13.90
CA ALA A 39 3.27 2.24 -13.53
C ALA A 39 4.63 1.52 -13.65
N PHE A 40 4.70 0.25 -13.24
CA PHE A 40 5.93 -0.54 -13.18
C PHE A 40 5.79 -1.88 -13.92
N PRO A 41 5.75 -1.86 -15.25
CA PRO A 41 5.65 -3.08 -16.05
C PRO A 41 6.90 -3.95 -15.87
N GLY A 42 6.70 -5.19 -15.40
CA GLY A 42 7.77 -6.17 -15.23
C GLY A 42 8.23 -6.40 -13.79
N VAL A 43 7.74 -5.61 -12.83
CA VAL A 43 8.04 -5.81 -11.41
C VAL A 43 7.12 -6.87 -10.80
N PRO A 44 7.65 -7.84 -10.04
CA PRO A 44 6.82 -8.81 -9.32
C PRO A 44 6.05 -8.12 -8.18
N ILE A 45 4.72 -8.28 -8.19
CA ILE A 45 3.81 -7.71 -7.19
C ILE A 45 3.17 -8.86 -6.39
N ASP A 46 3.41 -8.89 -5.07
CA ASP A 46 2.81 -9.87 -4.16
C ASP A 46 1.94 -9.16 -3.12
N ILE A 47 0.60 -9.27 -3.23
CA ILE A 47 -0.32 -8.69 -2.25
C ILE A 47 -1.07 -9.80 -1.52
N LYS A 48 -0.79 -9.93 -0.22
CA LYS A 48 -1.52 -10.86 0.65
C LYS A 48 -2.89 -10.32 1.00
N ARG A 49 -3.91 -11.17 0.91
CA ARG A 49 -5.30 -10.82 1.17
C ARG A 49 -5.75 -11.58 2.41
N VAL A 50 -6.11 -10.87 3.48
CA VAL A 50 -6.46 -11.50 4.76
C VAL A 50 -7.79 -10.98 5.25
N HIS A 51 -8.57 -11.88 5.83
CA HIS A 51 -9.78 -11.55 6.55
C HIS A 51 -9.50 -11.64 8.04
N GLU A 52 -9.39 -10.49 8.70
CA GLU A 52 -9.25 -10.41 10.14
C GLU A 52 -10.56 -10.84 10.79
N ASN A 53 -10.46 -11.88 11.62
CA ASN A 53 -11.62 -12.49 12.25
C ASN A 53 -12.28 -11.54 13.25
N ARG A 54 -13.62 -11.58 13.28
CA ARG A 54 -14.52 -10.72 14.06
C ARG A 54 -14.20 -10.65 15.57
N ASP A 55 -13.50 -11.65 16.09
CA ASP A 55 -13.10 -11.77 17.50
C ASP A 55 -12.06 -10.72 17.96
N LYS A 56 -11.28 -10.17 17.01
CA LYS A 56 -10.22 -9.18 17.32
C LYS A 56 -10.62 -7.73 17.05
N ALA A 57 -11.73 -7.49 16.36
CA ALA A 57 -12.07 -6.18 15.83
C ALA A 57 -13.32 -5.61 16.51
N PHE A 58 -13.13 -4.61 17.38
CA PHE A 58 -14.22 -3.83 17.97
C PHE A 58 -14.92 -2.90 16.95
N GLY A 59 -14.49 -2.88 15.68
CA GLY A 59 -15.06 -2.06 14.61
C GLY A 59 -14.91 -2.68 13.21
N ASN A 60 -15.69 -2.16 12.26
CA ASN A 60 -15.55 -2.52 10.84
C ASN A 60 -14.44 -1.65 10.22
N GLY A 61 -13.47 -2.28 9.59
CA GLY A 61 -12.36 -1.57 8.97
C GLY A 61 -11.76 -2.37 7.84
N SER A 62 -11.26 -1.69 6.83
CA SER A 62 -10.49 -2.32 5.76
C SER A 62 -9.31 -1.47 5.42
N GLY A 63 -8.24 -2.06 4.93
CA GLY A 63 -7.05 -1.33 4.55
C GLY A 63 -6.18 -2.11 3.59
N ILE A 64 -5.29 -1.37 2.96
CA ILE A 64 -4.24 -1.91 2.11
C ILE A 64 -2.94 -1.19 2.40
N VAL A 65 -1.87 -1.96 2.44
CA VAL A 65 -0.49 -1.49 2.59
C VAL A 65 0.30 -2.04 1.41
N LEU A 66 1.11 -1.19 0.79
CA LEU A 66 1.97 -1.48 -0.34
C LEU A 66 3.39 -1.06 0.04
N ILE A 67 4.37 -1.86 -0.34
CA ILE A 67 5.78 -1.71 0.01
C ILE A 67 6.56 -1.97 -1.26
N ALA A 68 7.21 -0.93 -1.77
CA ALA A 68 8.08 -0.97 -2.92
C ALA A 68 9.53 -1.08 -2.43
N GLU A 69 10.27 -2.08 -2.90
CA GLU A 69 11.69 -2.28 -2.58
C GLU A 69 12.54 -2.12 -3.83
N SER A 70 13.57 -1.28 -3.72
CA SER A 70 14.52 -1.00 -4.79
C SER A 70 15.83 -1.76 -4.60
N SER A 71 16.56 -1.94 -5.70
CA SER A 71 17.86 -2.61 -5.74
C SER A 71 18.91 -1.91 -4.88
N ASN A 72 18.76 -0.60 -4.65
CA ASN A 72 19.66 0.19 -3.81
C ASN A 72 19.39 0.05 -2.30
N GLY A 73 18.44 -0.80 -1.90
CA GLY A 73 18.04 -0.98 -0.50
C GLY A 73 17.00 0.04 -0.02
N CYS A 74 16.55 0.95 -0.89
CA CYS A 74 15.51 1.92 -0.59
C CYS A 74 14.13 1.23 -0.53
N ARG A 75 13.33 1.60 0.47
CA ARG A 75 11.96 1.10 0.64
C ARG A 75 10.99 2.25 0.77
N VAL A 76 9.92 2.23 -0.01
CA VAL A 76 8.82 3.19 0.05
C VAL A 76 7.55 2.43 0.38
N CYS A 77 6.73 3.00 1.26
CA CYS A 77 5.50 2.37 1.72
C CYS A 77 4.32 3.31 1.47
N GLY A 78 3.27 2.79 0.85
CA GLY A 78 2.01 3.48 0.61
C GLY A 78 0.90 2.74 1.31
N SER A 79 -0.01 3.44 1.98
CA SER A 79 -1.12 2.79 2.66
C SER A 79 -2.40 3.59 2.54
N ALA A 80 -3.52 2.89 2.47
CA ALA A 80 -4.83 3.52 2.48
C ALA A 80 -5.80 2.74 3.35
N LEU A 81 -6.60 3.48 4.10
CA LEU A 81 -7.65 2.95 4.94
C LEU A 81 -9.00 3.14 4.25
N GLY A 82 -9.74 2.04 4.10
CA GLY A 82 -11.12 2.08 3.65
C GLY A 82 -12.02 2.60 4.75
N LYS A 83 -12.68 3.74 4.47
CA LYS A 83 -13.79 4.25 5.27
C LYS A 83 -15.11 3.77 4.70
N GLN A 84 -16.13 3.70 5.55
CA GLN A 84 -17.48 3.25 5.18
C GLN A 84 -18.14 4.07 4.05
N SER A 85 -17.61 5.26 3.74
CA SER A 85 -18.08 6.15 2.67
C SER A 85 -17.23 6.13 1.39
N VAL A 86 -16.14 5.35 1.33
CA VAL A 86 -15.22 5.33 0.19
C VAL A 86 -15.24 3.96 -0.49
N SER A 87 -15.34 3.94 -1.82
CA SER A 87 -15.27 2.71 -2.61
C SER A 87 -13.94 2.00 -2.37
N THR A 88 -13.99 0.70 -2.14
CA THR A 88 -12.79 -0.11 -1.86
C THR A 88 -11.80 -0.11 -3.03
N GLU A 89 -12.30 -0.03 -4.26
CA GLU A 89 -11.46 0.11 -5.46
C GLU A 89 -10.62 1.39 -5.40
N SER A 90 -11.27 2.54 -5.16
CA SER A 90 -10.57 3.83 -5.04
C SER A 90 -9.59 3.87 -3.87
N VAL A 91 -9.83 3.12 -2.78
CA VAL A 91 -8.86 2.99 -1.68
C VAL A 91 -7.58 2.30 -2.17
N GLY A 92 -7.71 1.23 -2.95
CA GLY A 92 -6.58 0.54 -3.57
C GLY A 92 -5.83 1.41 -4.57
N GLU A 93 -6.58 2.13 -5.42
CA GLU A 93 -5.99 3.07 -6.39
C GLU A 93 -5.27 4.22 -5.70
N SER A 94 -5.86 4.81 -4.65
CA SER A 94 -5.22 5.87 -3.87
C SER A 94 -3.94 5.38 -3.22
N ALA A 95 -3.92 4.19 -2.61
CA ALA A 95 -2.70 3.63 -2.04
C ALA A 95 -1.58 3.46 -3.08
N ALA A 96 -1.94 2.99 -4.28
CA ALA A 96 -0.99 2.82 -5.37
C ALA A 96 -0.49 4.16 -5.92
N LYS A 97 -1.39 5.13 -6.12
CA LYS A 97 -1.04 6.49 -6.57
C LYS A 97 -0.13 7.19 -5.58
N ASP A 98 -0.47 7.12 -4.29
CA ASP A 98 0.34 7.69 -3.20
C ASP A 98 1.74 7.09 -3.21
N LEU A 99 1.85 5.76 -3.35
CA LEU A 99 3.14 5.07 -3.49
C LEU A 99 3.94 5.53 -4.72
N ILE A 100 3.29 5.70 -5.88
CA ILE A 100 3.94 6.16 -7.12
C ILE A 100 4.40 7.61 -6.98
N GLU A 101 3.58 8.46 -6.38
CA GLU A 101 3.89 9.86 -6.13
C GLU A 101 5.05 9.99 -5.15
N ASP A 102 5.06 9.22 -4.06
CA ASP A 102 6.14 9.19 -3.06
C ASP A 102 7.47 8.71 -3.67
N MET A 103 7.41 7.67 -4.52
CA MET A 103 8.55 7.23 -5.33
C MET A 103 9.03 8.32 -6.31
N SER A 104 8.12 9.02 -6.98
CA SER A 104 8.44 10.08 -7.94
C SER A 104 8.94 11.35 -7.27
N CYS A 105 8.51 11.63 -6.04
CA CYS A 105 8.94 12.80 -5.26
C CYS A 105 10.36 12.63 -4.71
N GLY A 106 10.94 11.42 -4.82
CA GLY A 106 12.29 11.15 -4.34
C GLY A 106 12.37 11.15 -2.82
N ALA A 107 11.26 10.89 -2.14
CA ALA A 107 11.21 10.65 -0.70
C ALA A 107 11.78 9.25 -0.40
N VAL A 108 13.03 9.01 -0.80
CA VAL A 108 13.85 7.96 -0.23
C VAL A 108 14.13 8.38 1.21
N VAL A 109 13.19 8.08 2.10
CA VAL A 109 13.36 8.19 3.54
C VAL A 109 14.26 7.04 3.97
N ASP A 110 15.55 7.11 3.64
CA ASP A 110 16.55 6.15 4.11
C ASP A 110 17.65 6.85 4.91
N ARG A 111 17.51 6.78 6.24
CA ARG A 111 18.57 6.36 7.19
C ARG A 111 18.20 6.48 8.67
N TYR A 112 17.01 6.95 9.04
CA TYR A 112 16.68 7.24 10.44
C TYR A 112 15.27 6.79 10.86
N LEU A 113 14.94 5.51 10.65
CA LEU A 113 13.98 4.81 11.51
C LEU A 113 14.61 4.49 12.89
N GLN A 114 15.19 5.51 13.52
CA GLN A 114 15.38 5.56 14.96
C GLN A 114 14.54 6.73 15.45
N ASP A 115 13.48 6.37 16.16
CA ASP A 115 12.48 7.24 16.77
C ASP A 115 11.34 7.70 15.84
N GLN A 116 10.23 6.95 15.91
CA GLN A 116 8.86 7.37 15.58
C GLN A 116 8.70 8.33 14.40
N VAL A 117 8.58 7.82 13.17
CA VAL A 117 8.03 8.62 12.07
C VAL A 117 6.77 7.96 11.54
N ILE A 118 5.65 8.52 12.00
CA ILE A 118 4.33 8.42 11.40
C ILE A 118 4.47 9.04 10.01
N ILE A 119 4.62 8.23 8.97
CA ILE A 119 4.63 8.73 7.59
C ILE A 119 3.22 9.23 7.25
N HIS A 120 3.08 10.53 7.38
CA HIS A 120 1.92 11.32 7.00
C HIS A 120 2.39 12.22 5.86
N CYS A 121 2.08 11.85 4.61
CA CYS A 121 2.20 12.77 3.49
C CYS A 121 0.90 13.60 3.49
N ASN A 122 0.97 14.85 3.94
CA ASN A 122 -0.09 15.83 3.74
C ASN A 122 0.54 17.20 3.42
N HIS A 123 0.07 17.76 2.32
CA HIS A 123 0.25 19.07 1.70
C HIS A 123 1.09 20.15 2.43
#